data_AF-A0A1A6GVG1-F1
#
_entry.id   AF-A0A1A6GVG1-F1
#
_cell.length_a   1.000
_cell.length_b   1.000
_cell.length_c   1.000
_cell.angle_alpha   90.00
_cell.angle_beta   90.00
_cell.angle_gamma   90.00
#
_symmetry.space_group_name_H-M   'P 1'
#
loop_
_entity.id
_entity.type
_entity.pdbx_description
1 polymer ?
#
loop_
_entity_poly.entity_id
_entity_poly.type
_entity_poly.pdbx_seq_one_letter_code
_entity_poly.pdbx_strand_id
1 'polypeptide(L)' 'MNIVRTPSVAQIGISVELLDSLAQQTPVGSAAVSSVDSFTQFTQKMLDNFYNFASSFALSQAQMTPNPSEMFIPANVVLK' A
#
# COMPACT_ATOMS: atom_id res chain seq x y z
N MET A 1 27.19 -24.66 15.61
CA MET A 1 25.78 -24.61 16.03
C MET A 1 24.93 -24.70 14.78
N ASN A 2 24.29 -25.84 14.51
CA ASN A 2 23.48 -26.00 13.30
C ASN A 2 22.07 -25.51 13.62
N ILE A 3 21.76 -24.26 13.27
CA ILE A 3 20.41 -23.71 13.49
C ILE A 3 19.49 -24.42 12.51
N VAL A 4 18.61 -25.28 13.03
CA VAL A 4 17.60 -25.95 12.22
C VAL A 4 16.74 -24.88 11.57
N ARG A 5 16.61 -24.93 10.25
CA ARG A 5 15.75 -24.00 9.51
C ARG A 5 14.29 -24.29 9.90
N THR A 6 13.70 -23.40 10.68
CA THR A 6 12.29 -23.43 11.05
C THR A 6 11.55 -22.26 10.40
N PRO A 7 10.24 -22.35 10.18
CA PRO A 7 9.46 -21.26 9.58
C PRO A 7 9.52 -19.94 10.37
N SER A 8 9.79 -19.99 11.67
CA SER A 8 9.88 -18.82 12.55
C SER A 8 11.28 -18.20 12.64
N VAL A 9 12.31 -18.85 12.08
CA VAL A 9 13.70 -18.38 12.15
C VAL A 9 14.18 -17.99 10.76
N ALA A 10 14.25 -16.67 10.52
CA ALA A 10 14.85 -16.11 9.32
C ALA A 10 16.38 -16.23 9.34
N GLN A 11 16.99 -16.25 8.16
CA GLN A 11 18.45 -16.33 7.98
C GLN A 11 18.91 -15.25 7.01
N ILE A 12 20.06 -14.65 7.30
CA ILE A 12 20.75 -13.70 6.41
C ILE A 12 22.04 -14.36 5.94
N GLY A 13 22.19 -14.51 4.63
CA GLY A 13 23.41 -15.01 4.01
C GLY A 13 24.24 -13.84 3.47
N ILE A 14 25.49 -13.72 3.91
CA ILE A 14 26.44 -12.72 3.38
C ILE A 14 27.58 -13.49 2.71
N SER A 15 27.81 -13.19 1.44
CA SER A 15 28.86 -13.79 0.62
C SER A 15 29.86 -12.69 0.23
N VAL A 16 31.16 -13.00 0.29
CA VAL A 16 32.22 -12.09 -0.18
C VAL A 16 32.47 -12.39 -1.64
N GLU A 17 32.16 -11.44 -2.51
CA GLU A 17 32.23 -11.59 -3.97
C GLU A 17 32.97 -10.41 -4.61
N LEU A 18 33.47 -10.60 -5.83
CA LEU A 18 34.12 -9.54 -6.60
C LEU A 18 33.08 -8.51 -7.06
N LEU A 19 33.45 -7.23 -7.08
CA LEU A 19 32.55 -6.14 -7.48
C LEU A 19 32.02 -6.29 -8.91
N ASP A 20 32.85 -6.78 -9.84
CA ASP A 20 32.46 -7.04 -11.23
C ASP A 20 31.38 -8.13 -11.32
N SER A 21 31.43 -9.13 -10.43
CA SER A 21 30.41 -10.19 -10.35
C SER A 21 29.10 -9.66 -9.75
N LEU A 22 29.18 -8.80 -8.72
CA LEU A 22 28.01 -8.16 -8.11
C LEU A 22 27.28 -7.23 -9.09
N ALA A 23 28.01 -6.51 -9.95
CA ALA A 23 27.42 -5.61 -10.94
C ALA A 23 26.55 -6.32 -12.00
N GLN A 24 26.75 -7.63 -12.19
CA GLN A 24 25.96 -8.46 -13.10
C GLN A 24 24.77 -9.16 -12.40
N GLN A 25 24.67 -9.05 -11.07
CA GLN A 25 23.55 -9.61 -10.32
C GLN A 25 22.37 -8.65 -10.32
N THR A 26 21.17 -9.20 -10.44
CA THR A 26 19.92 -8.45 -10.26
C THR A 26 19.40 -8.71 -8.85
N PRO A 27 19.46 -7.74 -7.92
CA PRO A 27 18.85 -7.88 -6.61
C PRO A 27 17.35 -8.16 -6.73
N VAL A 28 16.78 -8.90 -5.79
CA VAL A 28 15.32 -9.07 -5.75
C VAL A 28 14.68 -7.70 -5.51
N GLY A 29 13.66 -7.36 -6.31
CA GLY A 29 13.17 -5.98 -6.47
C GLY A 29 12.58 -5.28 -5.23
N SER A 30 12.55 -5.94 -4.07
CA SER A 30 12.08 -5.41 -2.78
C SER A 30 13.17 -5.38 -1.69
N ALA A 31 14.42 -5.74 -2.03
CA ALA A 31 15.54 -5.78 -1.07
C ALA A 31 16.15 -4.40 -0.77
N ALA A 32 15.81 -3.38 -1.56
CA ALA A 32 16.26 -2.01 -1.32
C ALA A 32 15.19 -1.21 -0.55
N VAL A 33 15.63 -0.54 0.51
CA VAL A 33 14.94 0.44 1.38
C VAL A 33 13.40 0.38 1.39
N SER A 34 12.83 -0.24 2.42
CA SER A 34 11.39 -0.40 2.66
C SER A 34 10.64 0.87 3.09
N SER A 35 11.24 2.05 3.17
CA SER A 35 10.58 3.20 3.84
C SER A 35 9.94 4.21 2.88
N VAL A 36 10.55 4.50 1.72
CA VAL A 36 10.02 5.50 0.76
C VAL A 36 8.87 4.92 -0.06
N ASP A 37 9.01 3.70 -0.57
CA ASP A 37 7.95 3.05 -1.36
C ASP A 37 6.77 2.63 -0.49
N SER A 38 6.99 2.23 0.77
CA SER A 38 5.90 1.87 1.67
C SER A 38 5.06 3.07 2.12
N PHE A 39 5.66 4.26 2.28
CA PHE A 39 4.87 5.46 2.58
C PHE A 39 4.01 5.86 1.37
N THR A 40 4.57 5.81 0.16
CA THR A 40 3.81 6.06 -1.08
C THR A 40 2.68 5.05 -1.23
N GLN A 41 2.96 3.75 -1.06
CA GLN A 41 1.95 2.69 -1.11
C GLN A 41 0.85 2.88 -0.05
N PHE A 42 1.23 3.26 1.18
CA PHE A 42 0.28 3.57 2.24
C PHE A 42 -0.66 4.71 1.84
N THR A 43 -0.11 5.83 1.38
CA THR A 43 -0.92 7.00 0.98
C THR A 43 -1.85 6.67 -0.20
N GLN A 44 -1.37 5.96 -1.22
CA GLN A 44 -2.19 5.50 -2.34
C GLN A 44 -3.34 4.61 -1.87
N LYS A 45 -3.05 3.58 -1.08
CA LYS A 45 -4.07 2.66 -0.57
C LYS A 45 -5.07 3.34 0.36
N MET A 46 -4.63 4.33 1.14
CA MET A 46 -5.53 5.11 2.00
C MET A 46 -6.49 5.95 1.16
N LEU A 47 -6.01 6.62 0.12
CA LEU A 47 -6.85 7.42 -0.78
C LEU A 47 -7.84 6.53 -1.55
N ASP A 48 -7.38 5.40 -2.08
CA ASP A 48 -8.23 4.42 -2.76
C ASP A 48 -9.31 3.88 -1.82
N ASN A 49 -8.95 3.55 -0.58
CA ASN A 49 -9.89 3.05 0.42
C ASN A 49 -10.95 4.10 0.78
N PHE A 50 -10.53 5.34 1.05
CA PHE A 50 -11.43 6.43 1.38
C PHE A 50 -12.43 6.71 0.25
N TYR A 51 -11.94 6.79 -0.98
CA TYR A 51 -12.79 7.05 -2.14
C TYR A 51 -13.80 5.92 -2.37
N ASN A 52 -13.35 4.66 -2.35
CA ASN A 52 -14.24 3.50 -2.52
C ASN A 52 -15.29 3.42 -1.40
N PHE A 53 -14.90 3.73 -0.16
CA PHE A 53 -15.84 3.77 0.96
C PHE A 53 -16.86 4.90 0.78
N ALA A 54 -16.42 6.14 0.57
CA ALA A 54 -17.33 7.29 0.45
C ALA A 54 -18.26 7.17 -0.77
N SER A 55 -17.75 6.71 -1.91
CA SER A 55 -18.54 6.52 -3.14
C SER A 55 -19.60 5.43 -3.01
N SER A 56 -19.40 4.43 -2.12
CA SER A 56 -20.43 3.42 -1.87
C SER A 56 -21.71 3.98 -1.22
N PHE A 57 -21.63 5.17 -0.62
CA PHE A 57 -22.78 5.92 -0.09
C PHE A 57 -23.25 7.04 -1.03
N ALA A 58 -22.68 7.15 -2.23
CA ALA A 58 -23.12 8.16 -3.19
C ALA A 58 -24.54 7.83 -3.67
N LEU A 59 -25.40 8.84 -3.65
CA LEU A 59 -26.81 8.71 -4.00
C LEU A 59 -27.29 10.00 -4.70
N SER A 60 -28.20 9.83 -5.66
CA SER A 60 -28.83 10.95 -6.35
C SER A 60 -29.91 11.58 -5.47
N GLN A 61 -30.31 12.82 -5.78
CA GLN A 61 -31.41 13.49 -5.08
C GLN A 61 -32.72 12.69 -5.12
N ALA A 62 -32.96 11.92 -6.19
CA ALA A 62 -34.14 11.07 -6.33
C ALA A 62 -34.14 9.85 -5.39
N GLN A 63 -32.98 9.46 -4.85
CA GLN A 63 -32.80 8.33 -3.93
C GLN A 63 -32.69 8.77 -2.47
N MET A 64 -32.67 10.08 -2.18
CA MET A 64 -32.61 10.62 -0.82
C MET A 64 -33.91 10.38 -0.06
N THR A 65 -33.80 9.92 1.18
CA THR A 65 -34.90 9.95 2.14
C THR A 65 -34.93 11.31 2.85
N PRO A 66 -36.11 11.89 3.14
CA PRO A 66 -36.17 13.21 3.78
C PRO A 66 -35.53 13.21 5.18
N ASN A 67 -34.36 13.85 5.29
CA ASN A 67 -33.66 14.07 6.56
C ASN A 67 -33.07 15.49 6.60
N PRO A 68 -33.80 16.49 7.13
CA PRO A 68 -33.40 17.89 7.05
C PRO A 68 -32.18 18.27 7.91
N SER A 69 -31.75 17.38 8.81
CA SER A 69 -30.59 17.60 9.69
C SER A 69 -29.29 16.98 9.16
N GLU A 70 -29.35 16.24 8.05
CA GLU A 70 -28.22 15.51 7.50
C GLU A 70 -27.44 16.36 6.49
N MET A 71 -26.11 16.26 6.54
CA MET A 71 -25.23 16.99 5.64
C MET A 71 -24.76 16.08 4.51
N PHE A 72 -24.84 16.58 3.28
CA PHE A 72 -24.37 15.88 2.09
C PHE A 72 -23.25 16.66 1.42
N ILE A 73 -22.21 15.95 0.99
CA ILE A 73 -21.11 16.51 0.19
C ILE A 73 -21.38 16.16 -1.27
N PRO A 74 -21.40 17.14 -2.20
CA PRO A 74 -21.52 16.86 -3.63
C PRO A 74 -20.39 15.94 -4.13
N ALA A 75 -20.74 14.90 -4.89
CA ALA A 75 -19.78 13.86 -5.31
C ALA A 75 -18.61 14.39 -6.16
N ASN A 76 -18.81 15.49 -6.89
CA ASN A 76 -17.75 16.16 -7.67
C ASN A 76 -16.67 16.85 -6.81
N VAL A 77 -16.89 17.03 -5.50
CA VAL A 77 -15.85 17.51 -4.58
C VAL A 77 -14.90 16.38 -4.19
N VAL A 78 -15.39 15.14 -4.21
CA VAL A 78 -14.64 13.92 -3.86
C VAL A 78 -13.86 13.38 -5.05
N LEU A 79 -14.31 13.67 -6.28
CA LEU A 79 -13.73 13.26 -7.56
C LEU A 79 -13.16 14.51 -8.26
N LYS A 80 -11.85 14.71 -8.23
CA LYS A 80 -11.17 15.79 -8.96
C LYS A 80 -10.27 15.22 -10.05
#